data_AF-A0A925K111-F1
#
_entry.id   AF-A0A925K111-F1
#
_cell.length_a   1.000
_cell.length_b   1.000
_cell.length_c   1.000
_cell.angle_alpha   90.00
_cell.angle_beta   90.00
_cell.angle_gamma   90.00
#
_symmetry.space_group_name_H-M   'P 1'
#
loop_
_entity.id
_entity.type
_entity.pdbx_description
1 polymer ?
#
loop_
_entity_poly.entity_id
_entity_poly.type
_entity_poly.pdbx_seq_one_letter_code
_entity_poly.pdbx_strand_id
1 'polypeptide(L)'
;MKDRLVNGDGHADAMTEAETFSTEFETLKLEVINSITRALESRTQGWKGALDFVGERGVDFYEEVGKFEVELIKRALAHTRGNQRAASRLLGLKTTTLNSKVKVYKLSVNSQAA
;
A
#
# COMPACT_ATOMS: atom_id res chain seq x y z
N MET A 1 4.93 -81.39 -4.63
CA MET A 1 3.56 -81.52 -5.14
C MET A 1 2.69 -80.56 -4.34
N LYS A 2 2.10 -79.55 -5.00
CA LYS A 2 1.08 -78.60 -4.49
C LYS A 2 1.60 -77.62 -3.44
N ASP A 3 1.26 -76.34 -3.39
CA ASP A 3 0.48 -75.38 -4.19
C ASP A 3 0.93 -74.02 -3.62
N ARG A 4 1.30 -73.04 -4.44
CA ARG A 4 0.49 -71.85 -4.75
C ARG A 4 0.26 -70.93 -3.54
N LEU A 5 0.77 -69.70 -3.60
CA LEU A 5 -0.05 -68.48 -3.66
C LEU A 5 0.85 -67.22 -3.79
N VAL A 6 0.63 -66.54 -4.91
CA VAL A 6 0.83 -65.11 -5.14
C VAL A 6 0.12 -64.31 -4.03
N ASN A 7 0.62 -63.11 -3.72
CA ASN A 7 -0.09 -61.87 -3.35
C ASN A 7 0.78 -61.05 -2.36
N GLY A 8 1.03 -59.76 -2.53
CA GLY A 8 0.54 -58.83 -3.54
C GLY A 8 1.26 -57.49 -3.45
N ASP A 9 1.40 -56.88 -4.61
CA ASP A 9 1.66 -55.46 -4.82
C ASP A 9 0.59 -54.59 -4.15
N GLY A 10 0.98 -53.36 -3.80
CA GLY A 10 0.05 -52.22 -3.73
C GLY A 10 -0.13 -51.59 -2.36
N HIS A 11 0.87 -50.90 -1.83
CA HIS A 11 0.70 -49.99 -0.67
C HIS A 11 1.38 -48.62 -0.82
N ALA A 12 2.02 -48.30 -1.95
CA ALA A 12 2.72 -47.02 -2.12
C ALA A 12 1.87 -45.89 -2.75
N ASP A 13 0.69 -46.20 -3.29
CA ASP A 13 -0.04 -45.26 -4.17
C ASP A 13 -1.01 -44.33 -3.42
N ALA A 14 -1.33 -44.61 -2.15
CA ALA A 14 -2.32 -43.85 -1.39
C ALA A 14 -1.74 -42.77 -0.46
N MET A 15 -0.40 -42.73 -0.26
CA MET A 15 0.24 -41.73 0.61
C MET A 15 0.56 -40.41 -0.12
N THR A 16 0.32 -40.33 -1.42
CA THR A 16 0.86 -39.24 -2.26
C THR A 16 -0.14 -38.11 -2.50
N GLU A 17 -1.44 -38.38 -2.61
CA GLU A 17 -2.44 -37.39 -3.03
C GLU A 17 -2.84 -36.38 -1.94
N ALA A 18 -2.91 -36.81 -0.67
CA ALA A 18 -3.28 -35.93 0.44
C ALA A 18 -2.15 -34.96 0.82
N GLU A 19 -0.89 -35.39 0.74
CA GLU A 19 0.29 -34.55 1.03
C GLU A 19 0.60 -33.58 -0.13
N THR A 20 0.39 -33.99 -1.39
CA THR A 20 0.50 -33.08 -2.54
C THR A 20 -0.58 -32.01 -2.55
N PHE A 21 -1.84 -32.35 -2.25
CA PHE A 21 -2.92 -31.34 -2.12
C PHE A 21 -2.62 -30.31 -1.01
N SER A 22 -2.08 -30.77 0.12
CA SER A 22 -1.65 -29.86 1.20
C SER A 22 -0.50 -28.95 0.76
N THR A 23 0.43 -29.46 -0.05
CA THR A 23 1.56 -28.69 -0.57
C THR A 23 1.11 -27.68 -1.62
N GLU A 24 0.24 -28.07 -2.54
CA GLU A 24 -0.36 -27.20 -3.56
C GLU A 24 -1.23 -26.09 -2.94
N PHE A 25 -1.92 -26.39 -1.85
CA PHE A 25 -2.67 -25.39 -1.10
C PHE A 25 -1.76 -24.35 -0.44
N GLU A 26 -0.64 -24.79 0.16
CA GLU A 26 0.34 -23.88 0.77
C GLU A 26 1.12 -23.07 -0.29
N THR A 27 1.43 -23.64 -1.45
CA THR A 27 2.02 -22.87 -2.56
C THR A 27 1.06 -21.80 -3.09
N LEU A 28 -0.22 -22.15 -3.25
CA LEU A 28 -1.24 -21.18 -3.66
C LEU A 28 -1.41 -20.07 -2.61
N LYS A 29 -1.39 -20.41 -1.32
CA LYS A 29 -1.46 -19.42 -0.23
C LYS A 29 -0.26 -18.48 -0.23
N LEU A 30 0.95 -19.00 -0.44
CA LEU A 30 2.16 -18.19 -0.59
C LEU A 30 2.09 -17.29 -1.82
N GLU A 31 1.57 -17.80 -2.93
CA GLU A 31 1.38 -17.02 -4.16
C GLU A 31 0.39 -15.87 -3.95
N VAL A 32 -0.76 -16.14 -3.31
CA VAL A 32 -1.75 -15.12 -2.97
C VAL A 32 -1.16 -14.06 -2.04
N ILE A 33 -0.44 -14.46 -1.00
CA ILE A 33 0.23 -13.53 -0.08
C ILE A 33 1.23 -12.65 -0.83
N ASN A 34 2.05 -13.23 -1.71
CA ASN A 34 3.00 -12.48 -2.52
C ASN A 34 2.28 -11.53 -3.50
N SER A 35 1.15 -11.93 -4.08
CA SER A 35 0.36 -11.07 -4.97
C SER A 35 -0.22 -9.86 -4.23
N ILE A 36 -0.74 -10.07 -3.01
CA ILE A 36 -1.28 -9.02 -2.15
C ILE A 36 -0.17 -8.09 -1.70
N THR A 37 0.99 -8.63 -1.32
CA THR A 37 2.16 -7.85 -0.92
C THR A 37 2.60 -6.93 -2.05
N ARG A 38 2.76 -7.45 -3.27
CA ARG A 38 3.09 -6.63 -4.45
C ARG A 38 2.01 -5.60 -4.79
N ALA A 39 0.73 -5.96 -4.64
CA ALA A 39 -0.38 -5.05 -4.86
C ALA A 39 -0.43 -3.91 -3.83
N LEU A 40 -0.08 -4.20 -2.57
CA LEU A 40 0.06 -3.20 -1.52
C LEU A 40 1.29 -2.32 -1.77
N GLU A 41 2.45 -2.89 -2.05
CA GLU A 41 3.69 -2.17 -2.40
C GLU A 41 3.46 -1.20 -3.57
N SER A 42 2.77 -1.65 -4.61
CA SER A 42 2.38 -0.84 -5.77
C SER A 42 1.47 0.34 -5.37
N ARG A 43 0.49 0.11 -4.48
CA ARG A 43 -0.40 1.15 -3.96
C ARG A 43 0.32 2.12 -3.01
N THR A 44 1.39 1.68 -2.35
CA THR A 44 2.20 2.51 -1.45
C THR A 44 3.33 3.28 -2.14
N GLN A 45 3.50 3.17 -3.46
CA GLN A 45 4.51 3.96 -4.20
C GLN A 45 4.29 5.49 -4.09
N GLY A 46 3.11 5.94 -3.64
CA GLY A 46 2.82 7.33 -3.29
C GLY A 46 3.06 7.73 -1.81
N TRP A 47 3.54 6.80 -0.97
CA TRP A 47 3.79 6.98 0.47
C TRP A 47 5.28 6.97 0.82
N LYS A 48 6.13 7.47 -0.08
CA LYS A 48 7.59 7.58 0.12
C LYS A 48 8.01 8.50 1.30
N GLY A 49 7.06 9.15 1.97
CA GLY A 49 7.31 9.94 3.20
C GLY A 49 6.87 9.27 4.50
N ALA A 50 6.27 8.07 4.48
CA ALA A 50 5.62 7.55 5.68
C ALA A 50 6.58 7.07 6.78
N LEU A 51 7.81 6.66 6.47
CA LEU A 51 8.68 6.05 7.46
C LEU A 51 10.17 6.31 7.18
N ASP A 52 10.60 7.58 7.22
CA ASP A 52 12.00 7.90 7.56
C ASP A 52 12.28 7.76 9.07
N PHE A 53 11.33 7.16 9.81
CA PHE A 53 11.46 6.73 11.21
C PHE A 53 12.58 5.71 11.45
N VAL A 54 13.15 5.12 10.39
CA VAL A 54 14.11 4.00 10.47
C VAL A 54 15.56 4.50 10.61
N GLY A 55 15.82 5.80 10.52
CA GLY A 55 17.15 6.36 10.75
C GLY A 55 17.46 6.59 12.23
N GLU A 56 18.68 6.26 12.66
CA GLU A 56 19.24 6.54 14.01
C GLU A 56 19.16 8.02 14.45
N ARG A 57 18.74 8.93 13.56
CA ARG A 57 18.67 10.39 13.79
C ARG A 57 17.29 10.93 14.14
N GLY A 58 16.26 10.09 14.20
CA GLY A 58 14.90 10.53 14.50
C GLY A 58 14.30 11.45 13.42
N VAL A 59 13.01 11.74 13.54
CA VAL A 59 12.26 12.63 12.64
C VAL A 59 11.75 13.84 13.41
N ASP A 60 11.87 15.04 12.84
CA ASP A 60 11.23 16.23 13.40
C ASP A 60 9.73 16.19 13.06
N PHE A 61 8.90 16.10 14.11
CA PHE A 61 7.45 15.99 13.97
C PHE A 61 6.85 17.19 13.22
N TYR A 62 7.32 18.40 13.47
CA TYR A 62 6.76 19.61 12.86
C TYR A 62 7.14 19.71 11.38
N GLU A 63 8.34 19.27 11.02
CA GLU A 63 8.77 19.17 9.63
C GLU A 63 7.90 18.18 8.84
N GLU A 64 7.67 16.99 9.38
CA GLU A 64 6.84 15.95 8.72
C GLU A 64 5.37 16.35 8.61
N VAL A 65 4.81 16.96 9.66
CA VAL A 65 3.47 17.55 9.59
C VAL A 65 3.42 18.64 8.53
N GLY A 66 4.46 19.48 8.41
CA GLY A 66 4.56 20.51 7.38
C GLY A 66 4.55 19.94 5.96
N LYS A 67 5.34 18.88 5.70
CA LYS A 67 5.36 18.16 4.40
C LYS A 67 3.99 17.59 4.07
N PHE A 68 3.34 16.95 5.05
CA PHE A 68 1.99 16.41 4.90
C PHE A 68 0.97 17.51 4.59
N GLU A 69 0.99 18.62 5.32
CA GLU A 69 0.10 19.76 5.09
C GLU A 69 0.27 20.35 3.68
N VAL A 70 1.51 20.48 3.20
CA VAL A 70 1.81 20.97 1.85
C VAL A 70 1.16 20.08 0.79
N GLU A 71 1.36 18.77 0.87
CA GLU A 71 0.80 17.82 -0.09
C GLU A 71 -0.73 17.79 -0.04
N LEU A 72 -1.30 17.86 1.17
CA LEU A 72 -2.75 17.92 1.35
C LEU A 72 -3.36 19.18 0.70
N ILE A 73 -2.72 20.34 0.89
CA ILE A 73 -3.16 21.60 0.27
C ILE A 73 -3.04 21.55 -1.25
N LYS A 74 -1.92 21.03 -1.79
CA LYS A 74 -1.75 20.89 -3.25
C LYS A 74 -2.83 20.02 -3.87
N ARG A 75 -3.16 18.87 -3.25
CA ARG A 75 -4.22 17.97 -3.73
C ARG A 75 -5.59 18.65 -3.73
N ALA A 76 -5.92 19.40 -2.68
CA ALA A 76 -7.17 20.14 -2.61
C ALA A 76 -7.24 21.26 -3.68
N LEU A 77 -6.14 21.99 -3.90
CA LEU A 77 -6.07 22.98 -4.97
C LEU A 77 -6.21 22.34 -6.36
N ALA A 78 -5.52 21.24 -6.62
CA ALA A 78 -5.65 20.48 -7.87
C ALA A 78 -7.09 20.00 -8.11
N HIS A 79 -7.72 19.41 -7.10
CA HIS A 79 -9.10 18.92 -7.21
C HIS A 79 -10.11 20.03 -7.51
N THR A 80 -9.83 21.24 -7.02
CA THR A 80 -10.69 22.43 -7.19
C THR A 80 -10.22 23.36 -8.31
N ARG A 81 -9.25 22.94 -9.13
CA ARG A 81 -8.66 23.73 -10.22
C ARG A 81 -8.17 25.11 -9.76
N GLY A 82 -7.56 25.17 -8.58
CA GLY A 82 -7.01 26.38 -7.98
C GLY A 82 -8.01 27.25 -7.21
N ASN A 83 -9.27 26.85 -7.09
CA ASN A 83 -10.25 27.64 -6.34
C ASN A 83 -10.04 27.49 -4.82
N GLN A 84 -9.31 28.43 -4.22
CA GLN A 84 -9.01 28.42 -2.77
C GLN A 84 -10.25 28.40 -1.86
N ARG A 85 -11.38 29.01 -2.26
CA ARG A 85 -12.61 28.95 -1.46
C ARG A 85 -13.19 27.54 -1.47
N ALA A 86 -13.16 26.87 -2.61
CA ALA A 86 -13.59 25.48 -2.71
C ALA A 86 -12.60 24.54 -2.00
N ALA A 87 -11.29 24.75 -2.16
CA ALA A 87 -10.25 23.93 -1.52
C ALA A 87 -10.30 24.07 0.01
N SER A 88 -10.53 25.28 0.54
CA SER A 88 -10.65 25.49 1.98
C SER A 88 -11.90 24.81 2.55
N ARG A 89 -13.02 24.83 1.83
CA ARG A 89 -14.21 24.04 2.19
C ARG A 89 -13.93 22.54 2.19
N LEU A 90 -13.20 22.02 1.20
CA LEU A 90 -12.81 20.61 1.12
C LEU A 90 -11.93 20.19 2.30
N LEU A 91 -11.04 21.07 2.75
CA LEU A 91 -10.14 20.84 3.88
C LEU A 91 -10.74 21.17 5.25
N GLY A 92 -11.98 21.70 5.31
CA GLY A 92 -12.59 22.14 6.56
C GLY A 92 -11.90 23.36 7.19
N LEU A 93 -11.20 24.18 6.40
CA LEU A 93 -10.47 25.36 6.87
C LEU A 93 -11.21 26.66 6.54
N LYS A 94 -10.94 27.73 7.31
CA LYS A 94 -11.27 29.09 6.88
C LYS A 94 -10.44 29.44 5.64
N THR A 95 -11.03 30.15 4.68
CA THR A 95 -10.33 30.63 3.48
C THR A 95 -9.09 31.46 3.83
N THR A 96 -9.15 32.28 4.88
CA THR A 96 -8.02 33.08 5.36
C THR A 96 -6.86 32.22 5.88
N THR A 97 -7.15 31.12 6.58
CA THR A 97 -6.15 30.15 7.03
C THR A 97 -5.46 29.48 5.85
N LEU A 98 -6.24 29.02 4.86
CA LEU A 98 -5.68 28.42 3.65
C LEU A 98 -4.80 29.43 2.90
N ASN A 99 -5.25 30.68 2.76
CA ASN A 99 -4.49 31.75 2.11
C ASN A 99 -3.14 31.97 2.79
N SER A 100 -3.12 32.06 4.12
CA SER A 100 -1.88 32.19 4.88
C SER A 100 -0.94 30.99 4.69
N LYS A 101 -1.47 29.76 4.74
CA LYS A 101 -0.65 28.55 4.51
C LYS A 101 -0.09 28.48 3.08
N VAL A 102 -0.88 28.83 2.06
CA VAL A 102 -0.40 28.92 0.66
C VAL A 102 0.76 29.91 0.53
N LYS A 103 0.70 31.06 1.22
CA LYS A 103 1.79 32.06 1.22
C LYS A 103 3.04 31.56 1.94
N VAL A 104 2.88 31.00 3.14
CA VAL A 104 3.99 30.47 3.95
C VAL A 104 4.73 29.37 3.20
N TYR A 105 3.98 28.44 2.59
CA TYR A 105 4.53 27.32 1.84
C TYR A 105 4.86 27.66 0.37
N LYS A 106 4.65 28.90 -0.06
CA LYS A 106 4.93 29.39 -1.43
C LYS A 106 4.32 28.48 -2.52
N LEU A 107 3.07 28.05 -2.32
CA LEU A 107 2.40 27.13 -3.24
C LEU A 107 1.81 27.86 -4.45
N SER A 108 1.93 27.24 -5.64
CA SER A 108 1.22 27.71 -6.83
C SER A 108 -0.26 27.36 -6.73
N VAL A 109 -1.11 28.36 -6.89
CA VAL A 109 -2.58 28.22 -6.89
C VAL A 109 -3.07 27.77 -8.28
N ASN A 110 -2.28 27.99 -9.31
CA ASN A 110 -2.59 27.61 -10.69
C ASN A 110 -2.12 26.19 -10.96
N SER A 111 -2.78 25.21 -10.34
CA SER A 111 -2.53 23.80 -10.62
C SER A 111 -3.33 23.38 -11.85
N GLN A 112 -2.79 23.57 -13.04
CA GLN A 112 -3.11 22.66 -14.14
C GLN A 112 -2.25 21.41 -13.93
N ALA A 113 -2.89 20.26 -13.81
CA ALA A 113 -2.21 18.98 -13.93
C ALA A 113 -1.68 18.92 -15.38
N ALA A 114 -0.36 19.02 -15.53
CA ALA A 114 0.32 18.62 -16.76
C ALA A 114 0.36 17.08 -16.82
#